data_AF-A0A4Z0P0Z7-F1
#
_entry.id   AF-A0A4Z0P0Z7-F1
#
_cell.length_a   1.000
_cell.length_b   1.000
_cell.length_c   1.000
_cell.angle_alpha   90.00
_cell.angle_beta   90.00
_cell.angle_gamma   90.00
#
_symmetry.space_group_name_H-M   'P 1'
#
loop_
_entity.id
_entity.type
_entity.pdbx_description
1 polymer ?
#
loop_
_entity_poly.entity_id
_entity_poly.type
_entity_poly.pdbx_seq_one_letter_code
_entity_poly.pdbx_strand_id
1 'polypeptide(L)' 'MATSSRFTLNGVQLKPCIMAKARHALGVTDKQPTNRTRCGEDYWAMTVRAMAAHHGVTSEATISEATKKYADYIK' A
#
# COMPACT_ATOMS: atom_id res chain seq x y z
N MET A 1 -11.38 15.20 -11.87
CA MET A 1 -10.02 14.90 -12.39
C MET A 1 -9.58 13.55 -11.84
N ALA A 2 -9.63 12.49 -12.66
CA ALA A 2 -9.15 11.17 -12.27
C ALA A 2 -7.68 11.06 -12.68
N THR A 3 -6.76 11.47 -11.80
CA THR A 3 -5.34 11.22 -12.00
C THR A 3 -5.11 9.72 -11.83
N SER A 4 -5.01 9.02 -12.96
CA SER A 4 -4.52 7.65 -13.02
C SER A 4 -3.04 7.67 -12.61
N SER A 5 -2.80 7.59 -11.30
CA SER A 5 -1.46 7.58 -10.71
C SER A 5 -0.77 6.27 -11.09
N ARG A 6 -0.07 6.26 -12.24
CA ARG A 6 0.80 5.16 -12.64
C ARG A 6 2.02 5.15 -11.73
N PHE A 7 1.89 4.48 -10.59
CA PHE A 7 3.00 4.25 -9.70
C PHE A 7 3.74 2.99 -10.13
N THR A 8 5.01 3.11 -10.49
CA THR A 8 5.87 2.00 -10.92
C THR A 8 6.94 1.73 -9.89
N LEU A 9 7.02 0.48 -9.41
CA LEU A 9 8.07 0.01 -8.51
C LEU A 9 8.91 -1.03 -9.26
N ASN A 10 10.22 -0.80 -9.39
CA ASN A 10 11.14 -1.68 -10.15
C ASN A 10 10.65 -2.01 -11.57
N GLY A 11 10.07 -1.02 -12.27
CA GLY A 11 9.49 -1.22 -13.62
C GLY A 11 8.13 -1.93 -13.63
N VAL A 12 7.63 -2.41 -12.50
CA VAL A 12 6.31 -3.02 -12.37
C VAL A 12 5.29 -1.97 -11.94
N GLN A 13 4.24 -1.80 -12.74
CA GLN A 13 3.13 -0.93 -12.36
C GLN A 13 2.37 -1.55 -11.18
N LEU A 14 2.27 -0.79 -10.08
CA LEU A 14 1.49 -1.21 -8.94
C LEU A 14 0.00 -1.18 -9.26
N LYS A 15 -0.72 -2.22 -8.83
CA LYS A 15 -2.17 -2.25 -9.01
C LYS A 15 -2.82 -1.18 -8.11
N PRO A 16 -3.81 -0.42 -8.61
CA PRO A 16 -4.48 0.60 -7.81
C PRO A 16 -5.09 0.07 -6.50
N CYS A 17 -5.55 -1.18 -6.48
CA CYS A 17 -6.12 -1.81 -5.30
C CYS A 17 -5.10 -2.01 -4.17
N ILE A 18 -3.87 -2.43 -4.48
CA ILE A 18 -2.84 -2.63 -3.46
C ILE A 18 -2.31 -1.29 -2.95
N MET A 19 -2.20 -0.29 -3.83
CA MET A 19 -1.85 1.07 -3.44
C MET A 19 -2.89 1.68 -2.50
N ALA A 20 -4.19 1.43 -2.73
CA ALA A 20 -5.25 1.89 -1.83
C ALA A 20 -5.13 1.25 -0.43
N LYS A 21 -4.86 -0.06 -0.37
CA LYS A 21 -4.59 -0.77 0.90
C LYS A 21 -3.39 -0.21 1.63
N ALA A 22 -2.28 -0.01 0.92
CA ALA A 22 -1.04 0.50 1.52
C ALA A 22 -1.20 1.93 2.04
N ARG A 23 -1.89 2.81 1.30
CA ARG A 23 -2.21 4.16 1.79
C ARG A 23 -3.03 4.13 3.06
N HIS A 24 -4.05 3.28 3.13
CA HIS A 24 -4.87 3.15 4.33
C HIS A 24 -4.06 2.56 5.50
N ALA A 25 -3.24 1.53 5.25
CA ALA A 25 -2.39 0.91 6.25
C ALA A 25 -1.35 1.87 6.85
N LEU A 26 -0.82 2.77 6.03
CA LEU A 26 0.13 3.82 6.43
C LEU A 26 -0.55 5.04 7.07
N GLY A 27 -1.89 5.08 7.17
CA GLY A 27 -2.62 6.23 7.70
C GLY A 27 -2.62 7.45 6.79
N VAL A 28 -2.28 7.28 5.50
CA VAL A 28 -2.29 8.36 4.50
C VAL A 28 -3.72 8.72 4.07
N THR A 29 -4.66 7.79 4.25
CA THR A 29 -6.07 7.98 3.90
C THR A 29 -6.96 7.21 4.86
N ASP A 30 -8.08 7.81 5.27
CA ASP A 30 -9.12 7.16 6.09
C ASP A 30 -10.07 6.30 5.27
N LYS A 31 -10.00 6.42 3.93
CA LYS A 31 -10.83 5.63 3.02
C LYS A 31 -10.47 4.15 3.09
N GLN A 32 -11.33 3.36 3.72
CA GLN A 32 -11.17 1.91 3.83
C GLN A 32 -11.19 1.23 2.44
N PRO A 33 -10.20 0.38 2.12
CA PRO A 33 -10.19 -0.38 0.88
C PRO A 33 -11.24 -1.50 0.93
N THR A 34 -12.06 -1.61 -0.11
CA THR A 34 -13.13 -2.63 -0.20
C THR A 34 -12.68 -3.90 -0.92
N ASN A 35 -11.60 -3.83 -1.70
CA ASN A 35 -11.09 -4.96 -2.46
C ASN A 35 -10.33 -5.92 -1.53
N ARG A 36 -10.71 -7.21 -1.51
CA ARG A 36 -10.09 -8.27 -0.70
C ARG A 36 -9.16 -9.20 -1.46
N THR A 37 -8.83 -8.87 -2.71
CA THR A 37 -7.96 -9.68 -3.55
C THR A 37 -6.60 -9.87 -2.86
N ARG A 38 -6.20 -11.13 -2.74
CA ARG A 38 -4.89 -11.53 -2.25
C ARG A 38 -3.80 -11.20 -3.27
N CYS A 39 -2.63 -10.86 -2.77
CA CYS A 39 -1.39 -10.69 -3.49
C CYS A 39 -0.26 -11.30 -2.67
N GLY A 40 0.90 -11.52 -3.29
CA GLY A 40 2.07 -12.01 -2.56
C GLY A 40 2.45 -11.07 -1.42
N GLU A 41 2.91 -11.65 -0.30
CA GLU A 41 3.34 -10.88 0.87
C GLU A 41 4.56 -9.99 0.55
N ASP A 42 5.49 -10.50 -0.26
CA ASP A 42 6.63 -9.71 -0.74
C ASP A 42 6.16 -8.50 -1.56
N TYR A 43 5.18 -8.70 -2.44
CA TYR A 43 4.60 -7.63 -3.25
C TYR A 43 3.89 -6.58 -2.38
N TRP A 44 3.26 -7.02 -1.28
CA TRP A 44 2.69 -6.12 -0.28
C TRP A 44 3.75 -5.30 0.46
N ALA A 45 4.78 -5.95 1.01
CA ALA A 45 5.85 -5.27 1.74
C ALA A 45 6.57 -4.23 0.86
N MET A 46 6.85 -4.60 -0.39
CA MET A 46 7.40 -3.70 -1.40
C MET A 46 6.49 -2.50 -1.66
N THR A 47 5.18 -2.73 -1.80
CA THR A 47 4.20 -1.67 -2.03
C THR A 47 4.09 -0.73 -0.83
N VAL A 48 4.05 -1.24 0.40
CA VAL A 48 4.01 -0.42 1.62
C VAL A 48 5.23 0.49 1.69
N ARG A 49 6.44 -0.04 1.49
CA ARG A 49 7.67 0.77 1.50
C ARG A 49 7.66 1.85 0.41
N ALA A 50 7.21 1.49 -0.79
CA ALA A 50 7.15 2.44 -1.89
C ALA A 50 6.14 3.57 -1.64
N MET A 51 4.96 3.25 -1.12
CA MET A 51 3.96 4.24 -0.74
C MET A 51 4.43 5.09 0.45
N ALA A 52 5.13 4.50 1.41
CA ALA A 52 5.70 5.22 2.55
C ALA A 52 6.70 6.28 2.06
N ALA A 53 7.66 5.88 1.21
CA ALA A 53 8.62 6.79 0.61
C ALA A 53 7.95 7.90 -0.22
N HIS A 54 6.94 7.54 -1.03
CA HIS A 54 6.19 8.50 -1.84
C HIS A 54 5.41 9.53 -1.01
N HIS A 55 4.91 9.15 0.16
CA HIS A 55 4.14 10.02 1.05
C HIS A 55 4.95 10.62 2.20
N GLY A 56 6.28 10.41 2.22
CA GLY A 56 7.16 10.96 3.26
C GLY A 56 7.01 10.30 4.64
N VAL A 57 6.47 9.08 4.71
CA VAL A 57 6.39 8.30 5.96
C VAL A 57 7.76 7.67 6.21
N THR A 58 8.50 8.21 7.19
CA THR A 58 9.85 7.75 7.57
C THR A 58 9.89 6.90 8.84
N SER A 59 8.75 6.77 9.52
CA SER A 59 8.64 5.97 10.74
C SER A 59 8.67 4.47 10.40
N GLU A 60 9.80 3.82 10.71
CA GLU A 60 9.95 2.37 10.55
C GLU A 60 8.93 1.57 11.37
N ALA A 61 8.51 2.09 12.53
CA ALA A 61 7.44 1.48 13.31
C ALA A 61 6.13 1.46 12.52
N THR A 62 5.77 2.58 11.89
CA THR A 62 4.55 2.70 11.07
C THR A 62 4.63 1.80 9.83
N ILE A 63 5.78 1.73 9.16
CA ILE A 63 5.99 0.85 8.00
C ILE A 63 5.89 -0.64 8.40
N SER A 64 6.48 -1.01 9.54
CA SER A 64 6.42 -2.38 10.06
C SER A 64 4.99 -2.78 10.44
N GLU A 65 4.27 -1.91 11.14
CA GLU A 65 2.86 -2.13 11.48
C GLU A 65 1.98 -2.22 10.23
N ALA A 66 2.16 -1.31 9.28
CA ALA A 66 1.42 -1.33 8.01
C ALA A 66 1.67 -2.65 7.25
N THR A 67 2.91 -3.15 7.26
CA THR A 67 3.26 -4.43 6.64
C THR A 67 2.51 -5.60 7.31
N LYS A 68 2.41 -5.60 8.64
CA LYS A 68 1.69 -6.63 9.42
C LYS A 68 0.16 -6.59 9.24
N LYS A 69 -0.42 -5.41 8.97
CA LYS A 69 -1.86 -5.21 8.76
C LYS A 69 -2.39 -5.87 7.47
N TYR A 70 -1.55 -6.53 6.66
CA TYR A 70 -1.97 -7.14 5.41
C TYR A 70 -3.15 -8.11 5.57
N ALA A 71 -3.08 -8.95 6.61
CA ALA A 71 -4.07 -9.97 6.90
C ALA A 71 -5.48 -9.39 7.06
N ASP A 72 -5.61 -8.15 7.52
CA ASP A 72 -6.90 -7.49 7.72
C ASP A 72 -7.54 -7.01 6.41
N TYR A 73 -6.76 -6.88 5.33
CA TYR A 73 -7.24 -6.47 4.00
C TYR A 73 -7.55 -7.64 3.06
N ILE A 74 -7.42 -8.88 3.53
CA ILE A 74 -7.66 -10.10 2.74
C ILE A 74 -8.66 -11.07 3.40
N LYS A 75 -9.25 -10.67 4.53
CA LYS A 75 -10.43 -11.29 5.14
C LYS A 75 -11.69 -10.75 4.48
#